data_AF-A0A1Y5T8I7-F1
#
_entry.id   AF-A0A1Y5T8I7-F1
#
_cell.length_a   1.000
_cell.length_b   1.000
_cell.length_c   1.000
_cell.angle_alpha   90.00
_cell.angle_beta   90.00
_cell.angle_gamma   90.00
#
_symmetry.space_group_name_H-M   'P 1'
#
loop_
_entity.id
_entity.type
_entity.pdbx_description
1 polymer ?
#
loop_
_entity_poly.entity_id
_entity_poly.type
_entity_poly.pdbx_seq_one_letter_code
_entity_poly.pdbx_strand_id
1 'polypeptide(L)'
;MINRQTRLSLRAFNNECEAAIENARWNNGNAMEMRIHNAAKQIDKANDSMSLRLSEQYVSLKLDELHATHEYRERLKIEKHERTELVRTEREEKKLLAEADAAEREEERYQKLLSKARSEAGVDDDRIAELEAALAEAHATSERARAMAEMTKSGYVYVISKIGSFGEDVVKIGLITAA
;
A
#
# COMPACT_ATOMS: atom_id res chain seq x y z
N MET A 1 23.68 -4.30 -49.98
CA MET A 1 23.50 -2.98 -49.33
C MET A 1 22.23 -2.96 -48.47
N ILE A 2 21.07 -3.33 -49.02
CA ILE A 2 19.77 -3.38 -48.33
C ILE A 2 19.81 -4.22 -47.03
N ASN A 3 20.31 -5.47 -47.07
CA ASN A 3 20.38 -6.32 -45.86
C ASN A 3 21.21 -5.76 -44.70
N ARG A 4 22.20 -4.89 -44.99
CA ARG A 4 22.96 -4.21 -43.93
C ARG A 4 22.11 -3.11 -43.30
N GLN A 5 21.44 -2.32 -44.13
CA GLN A 5 20.54 -1.26 -43.67
C GLN A 5 19.38 -1.83 -42.86
N THR A 6 18.72 -2.89 -43.32
CA THR A 6 17.63 -3.57 -42.60
C THR A 6 18.05 -3.94 -41.17
N ARG A 7 19.22 -4.57 -41.01
CA ARG A 7 19.73 -4.97 -39.69
C ARG A 7 20.06 -3.77 -38.80
N LEU A 8 20.59 -2.69 -39.35
CA LEU A 8 20.87 -1.48 -38.60
C LEU A 8 19.60 -0.76 -38.18
N SER A 9 18.61 -0.66 -39.06
CA SER A 9 17.30 -0.06 -38.77
C SER A 9 16.54 -0.84 -37.71
N LEU A 10 16.51 -2.18 -37.79
CA LEU A 10 15.89 -3.01 -36.76
C LEU A 10 16.61 -2.88 -35.41
N ARG A 11 17.95 -2.85 -35.40
CA ARG A 11 18.70 -2.64 -34.15
C ARG A 11 18.41 -1.27 -33.54
N ALA A 12 18.41 -0.22 -34.36
CA ALA A 12 18.09 1.12 -33.89
C ALA A 12 16.67 1.20 -33.31
N PHE A 13 15.69 0.66 -34.03
CA PHE A 13 14.30 0.64 -33.57
C PHE A 13 14.13 -0.15 -32.28
N ASN A 14 14.74 -1.34 -32.20
CA ASN A 14 14.65 -2.19 -31.02
C ASN A 14 15.27 -1.50 -29.79
N ASN A 15 16.42 -0.87 -29.94
CA ASN A 15 17.06 -0.14 -28.84
C ASN A 15 16.17 1.00 -28.31
N GLU A 16 15.52 1.76 -29.20
CA GLU A 16 14.58 2.82 -28.80
C GLU A 16 13.34 2.24 -28.10
N CYS A 17 12.82 1.11 -28.59
CA CYS A 17 11.68 0.42 -27.96
C CYS A 17 12.05 -0.14 -26.59
N GLU A 18 13.18 -0.83 -26.46
CA GLU A 18 13.68 -1.37 -25.20
C GLU A 18 13.87 -0.25 -24.17
N ALA A 19 14.48 0.87 -24.56
CA ALA A 19 14.61 2.03 -23.70
C ALA A 19 13.24 2.61 -23.28
N ALA A 20 12.26 2.67 -24.18
CA ALA A 20 10.91 3.14 -23.86
C ALA A 20 10.18 2.19 -22.88
N ILE A 21 10.26 0.87 -23.14
CA ILE A 21 9.65 -0.18 -22.32
C ILE A 21 10.28 -0.22 -20.92
N GLU A 22 11.61 -0.15 -20.82
CA GLU A 22 12.32 -0.13 -19.54
C GLU A 22 11.95 1.12 -18.71
N ASN A 23 11.75 2.26 -19.39
CA ASN A 23 11.36 3.52 -18.77
C ASN A 23 9.86 3.69 -18.57
N ALA A 24 9.04 2.71 -18.96
CA ALA A 24 7.60 2.73 -18.69
C ALA A 24 7.33 2.82 -17.19
N ARG A 25 6.39 3.64 -16.79
CA ARG A 25 5.95 3.87 -15.41
C ARG A 25 4.44 4.00 -15.45
N TRP A 26 3.79 3.72 -14.33
CA TRP A 26 2.34 3.82 -14.18
C TRP A 26 1.72 5.13 -14.69
N ASN A 27 2.47 6.25 -14.74
CA ASN A 27 1.99 7.57 -15.16
C ASN A 27 2.47 8.04 -16.54
N ASN A 28 3.24 7.25 -17.30
CA ASN A 28 3.88 7.74 -18.53
C ASN A 28 3.65 6.86 -19.78
N GLY A 29 2.67 5.95 -19.75
CA GLY A 29 2.37 5.03 -20.85
C GLY A 29 2.23 5.73 -22.21
N ASN A 30 1.34 6.72 -22.30
CA ASN A 30 1.12 7.51 -23.52
C ASN A 30 2.40 8.21 -24.02
N ALA A 31 3.26 8.67 -23.10
CA ALA A 31 4.52 9.31 -23.48
C ALA A 31 5.50 8.29 -24.07
N MET A 32 5.57 7.07 -23.54
CA MET A 32 6.43 6.01 -24.08
C MET A 32 5.90 5.47 -25.42
N GLU A 33 4.57 5.38 -25.58
CA GLU A 33 3.93 5.01 -26.84
C GLU A 33 4.26 6.01 -27.96
N MET A 34 4.17 7.32 -27.65
CA MET A 34 4.59 8.36 -28.58
C MET A 34 6.09 8.27 -28.94
N ARG A 35 6.95 7.83 -28.02
CA ARG A 35 8.38 7.61 -28.34
C ARG A 35 8.57 6.47 -29.33
N ILE A 36 7.88 5.34 -29.15
CA ILE A 36 7.93 4.21 -30.09
C ILE A 36 7.42 4.63 -31.48
N HIS A 37 6.29 5.32 -31.56
CA HIS A 37 5.77 5.83 -32.83
C HIS A 37 6.72 6.82 -33.51
N ASN A 38 7.34 7.72 -32.74
CA ASN A 38 8.29 8.68 -33.29
C ASN A 38 9.57 7.99 -33.78
N ALA A 39 10.06 6.98 -33.08
CA ALA A 39 11.20 6.17 -33.51
C ALA A 39 10.90 5.47 -34.84
N ALA A 40 9.72 4.85 -34.98
CA ALA A 40 9.30 4.21 -36.23
C ALA A 40 9.27 5.21 -37.39
N LYS A 41 8.62 6.38 -37.20
CA LYS A 41 8.54 7.44 -38.20
C LYS A 41 9.92 7.96 -38.63
N GLN A 42 10.84 8.15 -37.68
CA GLN A 42 12.20 8.62 -37.98
C GLN A 42 12.99 7.59 -38.77
N ILE A 43 12.87 6.31 -38.43
CA ILE A 43 13.57 5.22 -39.12
C ILE A 43 13.02 5.03 -40.53
N ASP A 44 11.71 5.06 -40.72
CA ASP A 44 11.10 4.99 -42.05
C ASP A 44 11.52 6.18 -42.91
N LYS A 45 11.52 7.40 -42.36
CA LYS A 45 11.98 8.60 -43.06
C LYS A 45 13.46 8.51 -43.46
N ALA A 46 14.32 7.95 -42.60
CA ALA A 46 15.74 7.76 -42.91
C ALA A 46 15.98 6.71 -44.02
N ASN A 47 15.01 5.82 -44.23
CA ASN A 47 15.08 4.72 -45.18
C ASN A 47 14.26 4.95 -46.48
N ASP A 48 13.63 6.11 -46.62
CA ASP A 48 12.70 6.43 -47.71
C ASP A 48 13.37 6.31 -49.10
N SER A 49 14.64 6.75 -49.22
CA SER A 49 15.44 6.62 -50.45
C SER A 49 15.69 5.17 -50.88
N MET A 50 15.59 4.22 -49.95
CA MET A 50 15.78 2.78 -50.17
C MET A 50 14.45 2.02 -50.24
N SER A 51 13.31 2.73 -50.16
CA SER A 51 11.96 2.14 -50.08
C SER A 51 11.82 1.06 -49.00
N LEU A 52 12.54 1.22 -47.89
CA LEU A 52 12.53 0.29 -46.78
C LEU A 52 11.69 0.88 -45.64
N ARG A 53 10.72 0.12 -45.15
CA ARG A 53 9.81 0.53 -44.08
C ARG A 53 9.71 -0.55 -43.01
N LEU A 54 9.46 -0.13 -41.79
CA LEU A 54 9.10 -1.03 -40.70
C LEU A 54 7.71 -1.59 -40.95
N SER A 55 7.53 -2.87 -40.61
CA SER A 55 6.21 -3.48 -40.64
C SER A 55 5.33 -2.87 -39.54
N GLU A 56 4.14 -2.39 -39.89
CA GLU A 56 3.18 -1.88 -38.92
C GLU A 56 2.82 -2.93 -37.86
N GLN A 57 2.72 -4.20 -38.27
CA GLN A 57 2.49 -5.31 -37.32
C GLN A 57 3.63 -5.43 -36.32
N TYR A 58 4.87 -5.23 -36.75
CA TYR A 58 6.03 -5.29 -35.85
C TYR A 58 6.05 -4.13 -34.86
N VAL A 59 5.68 -2.92 -35.32
CA VAL A 59 5.53 -1.75 -34.43
C VAL A 59 4.41 -1.99 -33.42
N SER A 60 3.27 -2.55 -33.85
CA SER A 60 2.14 -2.90 -32.98
C SER A 60 2.56 -3.86 -31.87
N LEU A 61 3.30 -4.92 -32.21
CA LEU A 61 3.80 -5.88 -31.22
C LEU A 61 4.70 -5.23 -30.16
N LYS A 62 5.48 -4.21 -30.54
CA LYS A 62 6.29 -3.43 -29.58
C LYS A 62 5.46 -2.51 -28.70
N LEU A 63 4.33 -2.02 -29.19
CA LEU A 63 3.36 -1.27 -28.39
C LEU A 63 2.63 -2.19 -27.40
N ASP A 64 2.23 -3.39 -27.83
CA ASP A 64 1.60 -4.38 -26.96
C ASP A 64 2.55 -4.78 -25.81
N GLU A 65 3.84 -4.96 -26.11
CA GLU A 65 4.89 -5.21 -25.10
C GLU A 65 5.01 -4.05 -24.10
N LEU A 66 4.95 -2.80 -24.58
CA LEU A 66 4.95 -1.60 -23.74
C LEU A 66 3.71 -1.55 -22.84
N HIS A 67 2.52 -1.79 -23.39
CA HIS A 67 1.25 -1.78 -22.66
C HIS A 67 1.23 -2.85 -21.58
N ALA A 68 1.61 -4.09 -21.92
CA ALA A 68 1.73 -5.18 -20.93
C ALA A 68 2.72 -4.83 -19.80
N THR A 69 3.84 -4.18 -20.14
CA THR A 69 4.81 -3.73 -19.13
C THR A 69 4.26 -2.60 -18.25
N HIS A 70 3.50 -1.68 -18.82
CA HIS A 70 2.85 -0.59 -18.10
C HIS A 70 1.79 -1.13 -17.12
N GLU A 71 0.91 -2.01 -17.60
CA GLU A 71 -0.11 -2.69 -16.78
C GLU A 71 0.52 -3.47 -15.62
N TYR A 72 1.58 -4.25 -15.90
CA TYR A 72 2.31 -4.98 -14.86
C TYR A 72 2.87 -4.03 -13.78
N ARG A 73 3.46 -2.90 -14.17
CA ARG A 73 4.02 -1.92 -13.22
C ARG A 73 2.93 -1.20 -12.43
N GLU A 74 1.76 -0.98 -13.02
CA GLU A 74 0.59 -0.45 -12.32
C GLU A 74 0.09 -1.44 -11.26
N ARG A 75 -0.06 -2.72 -11.62
CA ARG A 75 -0.47 -3.79 -10.70
C ARG A 75 0.50 -3.93 -9.53
N LEU A 76 1.81 -3.92 -9.79
CA LEU A 76 2.84 -3.99 -8.75
C LEU A 76 2.74 -2.82 -7.76
N LYS A 77 2.39 -1.62 -8.25
CA LYS A 77 2.19 -0.45 -7.39
C LYS A 77 0.94 -0.61 -6.51
N ILE A 78 -0.15 -1.12 -7.08
CA ILE A 78 -1.40 -1.38 -6.33
C ILE A 78 -1.13 -2.41 -5.23
N GLU A 79 -0.49 -3.54 -5.55
CA GLU A 79 -0.17 -4.59 -4.58
C GLU A 79 0.74 -4.08 -3.46
N LYS A 80 1.75 -3.27 -3.80
CA LYS A 80 2.62 -2.65 -2.79
C LYS A 80 1.82 -1.74 -1.85
N HIS A 81 0.89 -0.96 -2.39
CA HIS A 81 0.03 -0.07 -1.60
C HIS A 81 -0.90 -0.87 -0.68
N GLU A 82 -1.55 -1.92 -1.22
CA GLU A 82 -2.39 -2.83 -0.43
C GLU A 82 -1.59 -3.43 0.73
N ARG A 83 -0.38 -3.93 0.47
CA ARG A 83 0.50 -4.50 1.51
C ARG A 83 0.90 -3.49 2.58
N THR A 84 1.22 -2.25 2.21
CA THR A 84 1.60 -1.21 3.19
C THR A 84 0.43 -0.82 4.09
N GLU A 85 -0.79 -0.72 3.54
CA GLU A 85 -1.97 -0.41 4.34
C GLU A 85 -2.36 -1.57 5.27
N LEU A 86 -2.24 -2.83 4.81
CA LEU A 86 -2.43 -4.01 5.66
C LEU A 86 -1.45 -4.01 6.85
N VAL A 87 -0.16 -3.78 6.61
CA VAL A 87 0.84 -3.74 7.69
C VAL A 87 0.58 -2.58 8.66
N ARG A 88 0.08 -1.45 8.15
CA ARG A 88 -0.26 -0.29 8.99
C ARG A 88 -1.44 -0.60 9.92
N THR A 89 -2.51 -1.16 9.36
CA THR A 89 -3.72 -1.54 10.12
C THR A 89 -3.42 -2.60 11.17
N GLU A 90 -2.69 -3.67 10.82
CA GLU A 90 -2.25 -4.70 11.79
C GLU A 90 -1.43 -4.11 12.95
N ARG A 91 -0.62 -3.07 12.70
CA ARG A 91 0.16 -2.40 13.76
C ARG A 91 -0.72 -1.54 14.65
N GLU A 92 -1.71 -0.85 14.08
CA GLU A 92 -2.68 -0.05 14.85
C GLU A 92 -3.54 -0.97 15.73
N GLU A 93 -4.02 -2.09 15.20
CA GLU A 93 -4.73 -3.13 15.96
C GLU A 93 -3.89 -3.69 17.12
N LYS A 94 -2.65 -4.09 16.85
CA LYS A 94 -1.75 -4.62 17.90
C LYS A 94 -1.47 -3.61 19.00
N LYS A 95 -1.38 -2.32 18.67
CA LYS A 95 -1.19 -1.26 19.67
C LYS A 95 -2.41 -1.14 20.57
N LEU A 96 -3.61 -1.12 20.00
CA LEU A 96 -4.85 -1.02 20.77
C LEU A 96 -5.05 -2.24 21.69
N LEU A 97 -4.74 -3.44 21.20
CA LEU A 97 -4.77 -4.65 22.03
C LEU A 97 -3.74 -4.60 23.17
N ALA A 98 -2.52 -4.12 22.89
CA ALA A 98 -1.49 -3.98 23.91
C ALA A 98 -1.84 -2.90 24.94
N GLU A 99 -2.48 -1.80 24.52
CA GLU A 99 -2.96 -0.75 25.42
C GLU A 99 -4.08 -1.24 26.33
N ALA A 100 -5.02 -2.03 25.80
CA ALA A 100 -6.07 -2.67 26.59
C ALA A 100 -5.49 -3.65 27.63
N ASP A 101 -4.56 -4.54 27.25
CA ASP A 101 -3.90 -5.48 28.17
C ASP A 101 -3.05 -4.75 29.23
N ALA A 102 -2.37 -3.66 28.86
CA ALA A 102 -1.62 -2.84 29.82
C ALA A 102 -2.54 -2.15 30.84
N ALA A 103 -3.68 -1.61 30.37
CA ALA A 103 -4.66 -0.97 31.25
C ALA A 103 -5.32 -1.97 32.23
N GLU A 104 -5.63 -3.18 31.77
CA GLU A 104 -6.17 -4.26 32.60
C GLU A 104 -5.18 -4.69 33.69
N ARG A 105 -3.89 -4.83 33.36
CA ARG A 105 -2.85 -5.17 34.35
C ARG A 105 -2.65 -4.07 35.40
N GLU A 106 -2.77 -2.81 35.00
CA GLU A 106 -2.65 -1.69 35.94
C GLU A 106 -3.86 -1.64 36.88
N GLU A 107 -5.06 -1.88 36.37
CA GLU A 107 -6.26 -2.03 37.19
C GLU A 107 -6.10 -3.17 38.22
N GLU A 108 -5.67 -4.36 37.78
CA GLU A 108 -5.40 -5.50 38.67
C GLU A 108 -4.35 -5.16 39.74
N ARG A 109 -3.33 -4.37 39.38
CA ARG A 109 -2.29 -3.95 40.31
C ARG A 109 -2.87 -3.07 41.41
N TYR A 110 -3.70 -2.08 41.05
CA TYR A 110 -4.39 -1.24 42.04
C TYR A 110 -5.36 -2.03 42.91
N GLN A 111 -6.10 -3.00 42.33
CA GLN A 111 -6.96 -3.90 43.11
C GLN A 111 -6.16 -4.70 44.15
N LYS A 112 -5.00 -5.26 43.75
CA LYS A 112 -4.10 -5.99 44.66
C LYS A 112 -3.56 -5.08 45.76
N LEU A 113 -3.13 -3.87 45.43
CA LEU A 113 -2.64 -2.89 46.41
C LEU A 113 -3.73 -2.50 47.43
N LEU A 114 -4.95 -2.23 46.96
CA LEU A 114 -6.08 -1.90 47.82
C LEU A 114 -6.46 -3.07 48.74
N SER A 115 -6.50 -4.29 48.20
CA SER A 115 -6.81 -5.50 48.99
C SER A 115 -5.78 -5.72 50.11
N LYS A 116 -4.50 -5.47 49.83
CA LYS A 116 -3.41 -5.59 50.81
C LYS A 116 -3.50 -4.50 51.87
N ALA A 117 -3.71 -3.24 51.48
CA ALA A 117 -3.88 -2.11 52.39
C ALA A 117 -5.06 -2.33 53.36
N ARG A 118 -6.19 -2.87 52.88
CA ARG A 118 -7.34 -3.22 53.73
C ARG A 118 -7.08 -4.37 54.70
N SER A 119 -6.13 -5.26 54.39
CA SER A 119 -5.78 -6.41 55.24
C SER A 119 -4.74 -6.08 56.32
N GLU A 120 -3.99 -4.99 56.16
CA GLU A 120 -2.99 -4.54 57.12
C GLU A 120 -3.66 -3.70 58.23
N ALA A 121 -3.55 -4.15 59.48
CA ALA A 121 -4.09 -3.42 60.63
C ALA A 121 -3.28 -2.14 60.88
N GLY A 122 -3.95 -0.98 60.95
CA GLY A 122 -3.32 0.32 61.23
C GLY A 122 -2.96 1.16 60.00
N VAL A 123 -3.49 0.82 58.82
CA VAL A 123 -3.40 1.68 57.64
C VAL A 123 -4.32 2.90 57.80
N ASP A 124 -3.80 4.06 57.43
CA ASP A 124 -4.49 5.35 57.48
C ASP A 124 -5.66 5.37 56.48
N ASP A 125 -6.84 5.83 56.92
CA ASP A 125 -8.05 5.87 56.08
C ASP A 125 -7.84 6.74 54.83
N ASP A 126 -7.03 7.80 54.95
CA ASP A 126 -6.64 8.68 53.84
C ASP A 126 -5.89 7.90 52.73
N ARG A 127 -5.04 6.94 53.11
CA ARG A 127 -4.28 6.13 52.15
C ARG A 127 -5.15 5.10 51.44
N ILE A 128 -6.19 4.62 52.11
CA ILE A 128 -7.20 3.75 51.48
C ILE A 128 -8.03 4.56 50.49
N ALA A 129 -8.45 5.77 50.85
CA ALA A 129 -9.19 6.67 49.95
C ALA A 129 -8.39 7.06 48.69
N GLU A 130 -7.09 7.33 48.82
CA GLU A 130 -6.20 7.58 47.68
C GLU A 130 -6.12 6.37 46.73
N LEU A 131 -5.98 5.15 47.28
CA LEU A 131 -5.92 3.92 46.49
C LEU A 131 -7.25 3.60 45.80
N GLU A 132 -8.38 3.93 46.44
CA GLU A 132 -9.71 3.80 45.84
C GLU A 132 -9.92 4.77 44.68
N ALA A 133 -9.48 6.03 44.83
CA ALA A 133 -9.51 7.02 43.76
C ALA A 133 -8.64 6.60 42.56
N ALA A 134 -7.41 6.12 42.82
CA ALA A 134 -6.52 5.61 41.78
C ALA A 134 -7.07 4.37 41.09
N LEU A 135 -7.73 3.46 41.82
CA LEU A 135 -8.40 2.30 41.25
C LEU A 135 -9.56 2.71 40.34
N ALA A 136 -10.37 3.69 40.74
CA ALA A 136 -11.48 4.18 39.92
C ALA A 136 -10.99 4.80 38.59
N GLU A 137 -9.88 5.54 38.62
CA GLU A 137 -9.26 6.10 37.42
C GLU A 137 -8.67 5.00 36.51
N ALA A 138 -8.01 4.00 37.10
CA ALA A 138 -7.49 2.85 36.38
C ALA A 138 -8.62 2.04 35.71
N HIS A 139 -9.72 1.77 36.42
CA HIS A 139 -10.90 1.09 35.89
C HIS A 139 -11.53 1.88 34.72
N ALA A 140 -11.71 3.19 34.86
CA ALA A 140 -12.25 4.03 33.79
C ALA A 140 -11.34 4.08 32.54
N THR A 141 -10.03 3.89 32.72
CA THR A 141 -9.06 3.82 31.62
C THR A 141 -9.07 2.45 30.96
N SER A 142 -9.11 1.38 31.75
CA SER A 142 -9.29 -0.02 31.33
C SER A 142 -10.56 -0.19 30.50
N GLU A 143 -11.71 0.29 30.96
CA GLU A 143 -12.97 0.19 30.21
C GLU A 143 -12.94 0.94 28.88
N ARG A 144 -12.33 2.12 28.83
CA ARG A 144 -12.17 2.88 27.58
C ARG A 144 -11.26 2.15 26.58
N ALA A 145 -10.12 1.65 27.04
CA ALA A 145 -9.17 0.91 26.21
C ALA A 145 -9.80 -0.39 25.69
N ARG A 146 -10.54 -1.10 26.55
CA ARG A 146 -11.28 -2.31 26.18
C ARG A 146 -12.39 -2.02 25.17
N ALA A 147 -13.18 -0.97 25.36
CA ALA A 147 -14.21 -0.57 24.40
C ALA A 147 -13.60 -0.27 23.02
N MET A 148 -12.47 0.45 22.98
CA MET A 148 -11.74 0.69 21.73
C MET A 148 -11.25 -0.63 21.11
N ALA A 149 -10.66 -1.54 21.89
CA ALA A 149 -10.20 -2.84 21.43
C ALA A 149 -11.33 -3.83 21.03
N GLU A 150 -12.54 -3.68 21.56
CA GLU A 150 -13.71 -4.47 21.15
C GLU A 150 -14.33 -3.93 19.86
N MET A 151 -14.39 -2.61 19.68
CA MET A 151 -14.77 -1.99 18.39
C MET A 151 -13.80 -2.38 17.26
N THR A 152 -12.53 -2.61 17.63
CA THR A 152 -11.44 -3.13 16.78
C THR A 152 -11.69 -4.59 16.38
N LYS A 153 -12.21 -5.43 17.30
CA LYS A 153 -12.54 -6.84 17.05
C LYS A 153 -13.72 -7.05 16.10
N SER A 154 -14.67 -6.11 16.01
CA SER A 154 -15.72 -6.12 14.98
C SER A 154 -15.19 -5.98 13.54
N GLY A 155 -13.88 -5.77 13.39
CA GLY A 155 -13.17 -5.73 12.11
C GLY A 155 -13.00 -4.31 11.59
N TYR A 156 -11.82 -4.00 11.08
CA TYR A 156 -11.58 -2.73 10.42
C TYR A 156 -12.02 -2.80 8.98
N VAL A 157 -12.84 -1.81 8.62
CA VAL A 157 -13.06 -1.46 7.23
C VAL A 157 -11.92 -0.54 6.81
N TYR A 158 -11.00 -1.07 5.99
CA TYR A 158 -10.01 -0.23 5.34
C TYR A 158 -10.53 0.19 3.97
N VAL A 159 -10.54 1.50 3.73
CA VAL A 159 -10.94 2.09 2.45
C VAL A 159 -9.68 2.46 1.70
N ILE A 160 -9.39 1.74 0.62
CA ILE A 160 -8.33 2.13 -0.30
C ILE A 160 -8.95 3.07 -1.33
N SER A 161 -8.72 4.37 -1.15
CA SER A 161 -9.12 5.38 -2.14
C SER A 161 -7.87 5.96 -2.80
N LYS A 162 -7.74 5.73 -4.11
CA LYS A 162 -6.80 6.43 -4.97
C LYS A 162 -7.48 6.76 -6.27
N ILE A 163 -7.61 8.06 -6.55
CA ILE A 163 -8.16 8.57 -7.81
C ILE A 163 -7.40 7.90 -8.96
N GLY A 164 -8.13 7.11 -9.78
CA GLY A 164 -7.61 6.43 -10.96
C GLY A 164 -7.09 4.99 -10.79
N SER A 165 -7.10 4.34 -9.60
CA SER A 165 -6.69 2.92 -9.52
C SER A 165 -7.85 1.91 -9.66
N PHE A 166 -9.10 2.37 -9.57
CA PHE A 166 -10.29 1.51 -9.66
C PHE A 166 -11.43 2.09 -10.53
N GLY A 167 -11.26 3.31 -11.07
CA GLY A 167 -12.30 4.12 -11.73
C GLY A 167 -12.48 5.48 -11.04
N GLU A 168 -13.01 6.50 -11.72
CA GLU A 168 -13.16 7.85 -11.15
C GLU A 168 -14.07 7.88 -9.89
N ASP A 169 -14.95 6.89 -9.73
CA ASP A 169 -15.92 6.79 -8.61
C ASP A 169 -15.94 5.44 -7.89
N VAL A 170 -14.84 4.68 -7.92
CA VAL A 170 -14.78 3.35 -7.29
C VAL A 170 -13.77 3.34 -6.13
N VAL A 171 -14.23 2.92 -4.96
CA VAL A 171 -13.39 2.66 -3.79
C VAL A 171 -13.40 1.16 -3.46
N LYS A 172 -12.23 0.61 -3.13
CA LYS A 172 -12.13 -0.77 -2.67
C LYS A 172 -12.21 -0.78 -1.15
N ILE A 173 -13.26 -1.43 -0.66
CA ILE A 173 -13.50 -1.65 0.76
C ILE A 173 -13.00 -3.04 1.10
N GLY A 174 -11.97 -3.13 1.93
CA GLY A 174 -11.53 -4.38 2.51
C GLY A 174 -11.96 -4.49 3.96
N LEU A 175 -12.28 -5.71 4.39
CA LEU A 175 -12.66 -6.01 5.75
C LEU A 175 -11.66 -7.04 6.29
N ILE A 176 -10.94 -6.68 7.35
CA ILE A 176 -10.14 -7.63 8.12
C ILE A 176 -10.99 -8.00 9.32
N THR A 177 -11.43 -9.25 9.37
CA THR A 177 -12.10 -9.80 10.55
C THR A 177 -11.00 -10.31 11.48
N ALA A 178 -10.93 -9.79 12.70
CA ALA A 178 -10.09 -10.37 13.74
C ALA A 178 -10.65 -11.76 14.07
N ALA A 179 -9.91 -12.82 13.73
CA ALA A 179 -10.25 -14.20 14.07
C ALA A 179 -9.98 -14.48 15.56
#